data_AF-A0A837DS99-F1
#
_entry.id   AF-A0A837DS99-F1
#
_cell.length_a   1.000
_cell.length_b   1.000
_cell.length_c   1.000
_cell.angle_alpha   90.00
_cell.angle_beta   90.00
_cell.angle_gamma   90.00
#
_symmetry.space_group_name_H-M   'P 1'
#
loop_
_entity.id
_entity.type
_entity.pdbx_description
1 polymer ?
#
loop_
_entity_poly.entity_id
_entity_poly.type
_entity_poly.pdbx_seq_one_letter_code
_entity_poly.pdbx_strand_id
1 'polypeptide(L)'
;MTEELQTFKHGGIKLPIRTREDGSIEFDAEQSAIGFGICLEKQGIKYVRWERVRKYLNSPLVEKGDFISEPQFYKLAIKANNQAAEEFQDWVTSEVLPTIRKHGAYMTPAKIEEVLTDPDTIIQLATQLKQEREGRLIAEQRVNELTPKADYCDKVLADKSLVTITQIAKDYGMSGRALNAILHDLGVIYKQGKTWLLYAKYQKTGWTHSETIMVDKKDGTQKAVLNTKWTQKGRLGLYELLKTRGILPLIEQEAVSA
;
A
#
# COMPACT_ATOMS: atom_id res chain seq x y z
N MET A 1 -16.29 -5.31 3.53
CA MET A 1 -15.00 -5.86 3.97
C MET A 1 -15.07 -6.00 5.47
N THR A 2 -15.33 -7.22 5.94
CA THR A 2 -15.44 -7.54 7.35
C THR A 2 -14.04 -7.77 7.92
N GLU A 3 -13.55 -6.81 8.71
CA GLU A 3 -12.44 -7.05 9.63
C GLU A 3 -12.92 -8.10 10.64
N GLU A 4 -12.50 -9.35 10.49
CA GLU A 4 -12.79 -10.37 11.50
C GLU A 4 -11.89 -10.13 12.71
N LEU A 5 -12.48 -9.56 13.75
CA LEU A 5 -11.87 -9.46 15.08
C LEU A 5 -11.88 -10.84 15.72
N GLN A 6 -10.79 -11.58 15.55
CA GLN A 6 -10.54 -12.80 16.31
C GLN A 6 -9.91 -12.43 17.66
N THR A 7 -9.92 -13.35 18.62
CA THR A 7 -9.34 -13.11 19.96
C THR A 7 -8.22 -14.10 20.23
N PHE A 8 -7.00 -13.60 20.38
CA PHE A 8 -5.88 -14.39 20.91
C PHE A 8 -6.08 -14.62 22.41
N LYS A 9 -5.96 -15.88 22.85
CA LYS A 9 -6.06 -16.26 24.27
C LYS A 9 -4.93 -17.19 24.66
N HIS A 10 -4.14 -16.78 25.65
CA HIS A 10 -3.20 -17.66 26.32
C HIS A 10 -3.00 -17.21 27.78
N GLY A 11 -3.25 -18.11 28.73
CA GLY A 11 -3.26 -17.77 30.16
C GLY A 11 -4.21 -16.61 30.48
N GLY A 12 -3.71 -15.59 31.17
CA GLY A 12 -4.44 -14.35 31.46
C GLY A 12 -4.50 -13.34 30.31
N ILE A 13 -3.81 -13.60 29.19
CA ILE A 13 -3.73 -12.68 28.05
C ILE A 13 -4.91 -12.95 27.12
N LYS A 14 -5.76 -11.93 26.92
CA LYS A 14 -6.89 -11.96 25.99
C LYS A 14 -6.85 -10.70 25.13
N LEU A 15 -6.52 -10.85 23.85
CA LEU A 15 -6.23 -9.71 22.97
C LEU A 15 -7.08 -9.79 21.70
N PRO A 16 -7.65 -8.67 21.24
CA PRO A 16 -8.21 -8.61 19.90
C PRO A 16 -7.07 -8.68 18.88
N ILE A 17 -7.27 -9.49 17.85
CA ILE A 17 -6.38 -9.58 16.70
C ILE A 17 -7.14 -9.16 15.45
N ARG A 18 -6.43 -8.46 14.57
CA ARG A 18 -6.91 -8.04 13.26
C ARG A 18 -6.13 -8.82 12.21
N THR A 19 -6.85 -9.57 11.38
CA THR A 19 -6.26 -10.24 10.21
C THR A 19 -6.38 -9.34 8.99
N ARG A 20 -5.27 -9.05 8.32
CA ARG A 20 -5.23 -8.29 7.06
C ARG A 20 -5.52 -9.20 5.87
N GLU A 21 -5.84 -8.60 4.72
CA GLU A 21 -6.16 -9.33 3.47
C GLU A 21 -5.00 -10.21 2.96
N ASP A 22 -3.76 -9.90 3.35
CA ASP A 22 -2.55 -10.67 3.02
C ASP A 22 -2.28 -11.84 4.00
N GLY A 23 -3.17 -12.05 4.98
CA GLY A 23 -3.04 -13.06 6.03
C GLY A 23 -2.12 -12.66 7.18
N SER A 24 -1.55 -11.45 7.19
CA SER A 24 -0.78 -10.95 8.33
C SER A 24 -1.69 -10.60 9.51
N ILE A 25 -1.19 -10.87 10.72
CA ILE A 25 -1.92 -10.62 11.97
C ILE A 25 -1.33 -9.40 12.67
N GLU A 26 -2.23 -8.56 13.16
CA GLU A 26 -1.88 -7.43 14.02
C GLU A 26 -2.62 -7.50 15.36
N PHE A 27 -1.97 -6.96 16.38
CA PHE A 27 -2.45 -6.96 17.75
C PHE A 27 -2.73 -5.53 18.18
N ASP A 28 -3.80 -5.31 18.94
CA ASP A 28 -4.06 -4.00 19.53
C ASP A 28 -2.90 -3.59 20.46
N ALA A 29 -2.31 -2.42 20.21
CA ALA A 29 -1.11 -1.96 20.91
C ALA A 29 -1.36 -1.73 22.41
N GLU A 30 -2.53 -1.18 22.76
CA GLU A 30 -2.89 -0.83 24.13
C GLU A 30 -3.13 -2.10 24.96
N GLN A 31 -3.93 -3.03 24.43
CA GLN A 31 -4.23 -4.29 25.09
C GLN A 31 -2.97 -5.15 25.22
N SER A 32 -2.11 -5.18 24.20
CA SER A 32 -0.83 -5.90 24.27
C SER A 32 0.07 -5.34 25.38
N ALA A 33 0.19 -4.02 25.46
CA ALA A 33 0.95 -3.37 26.52
C ALA A 33 0.38 -3.65 27.91
N ILE A 34 -0.94 -3.62 28.07
CA ILE A 34 -1.63 -3.95 29.33
C ILE A 34 -1.40 -5.43 29.70
N GLY A 35 -1.53 -6.35 28.74
CA GLY A 35 -1.34 -7.78 28.94
C GLY A 35 0.06 -8.12 29.45
N PHE A 36 1.08 -7.44 28.92
CA PHE A 36 2.47 -7.56 29.38
C PHE A 36 2.83 -6.58 30.51
N GLY A 37 1.85 -5.99 31.17
CA GLY A 37 2.06 -5.15 32.36
C GLY A 37 2.89 -3.89 32.11
N ILE A 38 2.96 -3.41 30.87
CA ILE A 38 3.60 -2.15 30.47
C ILE A 38 2.63 -0.99 30.75
N CYS A 39 1.98 -1.01 31.91
CA CYS A 39 0.99 -0.04 32.34
C CYS A 39 1.13 0.30 33.83
N LEU A 40 0.53 1.42 34.23
CA LEU A 40 0.33 1.83 35.61
C LEU A 40 -1.15 1.72 35.93
N GLU A 41 -1.49 1.28 37.14
CA GLU A 41 -2.86 1.28 37.61
C GLU A 41 -3.08 2.44 38.58
N LYS A 42 -4.10 3.26 38.32
CA LYS A 42 -4.50 4.35 39.20
C LYS A 42 -6.02 4.36 39.30
N GLN A 43 -6.55 4.20 40.51
CA GLN A 43 -7.99 4.16 40.79
C GLN A 43 -8.74 3.11 39.93
N GLY A 44 -8.14 1.94 39.71
CA GLY A 44 -8.72 0.85 38.91
C GLY A 44 -8.65 1.06 37.39
N ILE A 45 -8.12 2.20 36.92
CA ILE A 45 -7.90 2.47 35.51
C ILE A 45 -6.43 2.17 35.18
N LYS A 46 -6.21 1.38 34.12
CA LYS A 46 -4.87 1.04 33.61
C LYS A 46 -4.44 2.06 32.55
N TYR A 47 -3.25 2.62 32.72
CA TYR A 47 -2.64 3.60 31.84
C TYR A 47 -1.37 3.02 31.24
N VAL A 48 -1.32 2.86 29.91
CA VAL A 48 -0.15 2.34 29.21
C VAL A 48 1.03 3.29 29.32
N ARG A 49 2.23 2.75 29.57
CA ARG A 49 3.49 3.50 29.56
C ARG A 49 4.04 3.58 28.14
N TRP A 50 3.44 4.43 27.32
CA TRP A 50 3.77 4.53 25.89
C TRP A 50 5.25 4.80 25.59
N GLU A 51 5.94 5.59 26.42
CA GLU A 51 7.38 5.79 26.30
C GLU A 51 8.17 4.46 26.34
N ARG A 52 7.75 3.53 27.19
CA ARG A 52 8.38 2.21 27.32
C ARG A 52 8.03 1.31 26.14
N VAL A 53 6.77 1.34 25.68
CA VAL A 53 6.33 0.63 24.47
C VAL A 53 7.15 1.06 23.26
N ARG A 54 7.22 2.37 23.00
CA ARG A 54 8.01 2.94 21.89
C ARG A 54 9.49 2.58 21.98
N LYS A 55 10.08 2.65 23.18
CA LYS A 55 11.46 2.22 23.44
C LYS A 55 11.67 0.74 23.15
N TYR A 56 10.73 -0.13 23.51
CA TYR A 56 10.85 -1.57 23.28
C TYR A 56 10.73 -1.93 21.81
N LEU A 57 9.85 -1.26 21.09
CA LEU A 57 9.63 -1.48 19.67
C LEU A 57 10.70 -0.84 18.79
N ASN A 58 11.42 0.18 19.28
CA ASN A 58 12.20 1.13 18.46
C ASN A 58 11.32 1.86 17.43
N SER A 59 10.06 2.15 17.79
CA SER A 59 9.11 2.86 16.93
C SER A 59 8.56 4.07 17.67
N PRO A 60 8.92 5.31 17.26
CA PRO A 60 8.51 6.51 17.98
C PRO A 60 7.03 6.88 17.75
N LEU A 61 6.34 6.26 16.80
CA LEU A 61 5.00 6.64 16.37
C LEU A 61 3.86 5.85 17.01
N VAL A 62 4.15 4.81 17.79
CA VAL A 62 3.09 3.94 18.35
C VAL A 62 2.36 4.64 19.49
N GLU A 63 1.03 4.70 19.37
CA GLU A 63 0.09 5.34 20.28
C GLU A 63 -1.19 4.51 20.48
N LYS A 64 -2.14 5.08 21.25
CA LYS A 64 -3.42 4.45 21.54
C LYS A 64 -4.29 4.37 20.28
N GLY A 65 -4.84 3.19 20.02
CA GLY A 65 -5.66 2.91 18.84
C GLY A 65 -4.87 2.33 17.67
N ASP A 66 -3.53 2.29 17.77
CA ASP A 66 -2.69 1.63 16.79
C ASP A 66 -2.71 0.11 16.97
N PHE A 67 -2.38 -0.56 15.87
CA PHE A 67 -2.11 -1.98 15.83
C PHE A 67 -0.61 -2.21 15.64
N ILE A 68 -0.07 -3.20 16.33
CA ILE A 68 1.32 -3.64 16.20
C ILE A 68 1.38 -4.98 15.48
N SER A 69 2.43 -5.19 14.69
CA SER A 69 2.63 -6.46 14.00
C SER A 69 2.97 -7.59 14.96
N GLU A 70 2.79 -8.83 14.53
CA GLU A 70 3.15 -10.02 15.31
C GLU A 70 4.62 -10.02 15.81
N PRO A 71 5.65 -9.65 15.00
CA PRO A 71 7.01 -9.50 15.51
C PRO A 71 7.16 -8.42 16.59
N GLN A 72 6.41 -7.32 16.47
CA GLN A 72 6.40 -6.26 17.48
C GLN A 72 5.75 -6.74 18.78
N PHE A 73 4.65 -7.49 18.68
CA PHE A 73 4.01 -8.14 19.82
C PHE A 73 4.98 -9.05 20.59
N TYR A 74 5.66 -9.97 19.89
CA TYR A 74 6.67 -10.83 20.51
C TYR A 74 7.83 -10.03 21.12
N LYS A 75 8.26 -8.94 20.47
CA LYS A 75 9.29 -8.05 21.02
C LYS A 75 8.87 -7.38 22.32
N LEU A 76 7.58 -7.04 22.49
CA LEU A 76 7.05 -6.55 23.76
C LEU A 76 7.06 -7.66 24.81
N ALA A 77 6.59 -8.86 24.45
CA ALA A 77 6.55 -10.01 25.36
C ALA A 77 7.95 -10.32 25.93
N ILE A 78 8.97 -10.38 25.06
CA ILE A 78 10.36 -10.71 25.43
C ILE A 78 11.02 -9.59 26.28
N LYS A 79 10.66 -8.33 26.07
CA LYS A 79 11.26 -7.18 26.79
C LYS A 79 10.52 -6.80 28.07
N ALA A 80 9.30 -7.30 28.25
CA ALA A 80 8.55 -7.11 29.46
C ALA A 80 9.06 -8.07 30.54
N ASN A 81 9.14 -7.59 31.78
CA ASN A 81 9.66 -8.36 32.91
C ASN A 81 8.58 -8.50 34.00
N ASN A 82 7.32 -8.65 33.60
CA ASN A 82 6.22 -8.91 34.54
C ASN A 82 5.86 -10.41 34.50
N GLN A 83 5.12 -10.87 35.52
CA GLN A 83 4.72 -12.27 35.64
C GLN A 83 4.03 -12.81 34.37
N ALA A 84 3.14 -12.03 33.75
CA ALA A 84 2.44 -12.46 32.54
C ALA A 84 3.38 -12.62 31.33
N ALA A 85 4.39 -11.76 31.19
CA ALA A 85 5.40 -11.89 30.15
C ALA A 85 6.34 -13.06 30.40
N GLU A 86 6.72 -13.33 31.65
CA GLU A 86 7.51 -14.52 32.02
C GLU A 86 6.73 -15.80 31.71
N GLU A 87 5.46 -15.90 32.12
CA GLU A 87 4.60 -17.06 31.80
C GLU A 87 4.48 -17.30 30.29
N PHE A 88 4.33 -16.23 29.52
CA PHE A 88 4.31 -16.32 28.05
C PHE A 88 5.65 -16.79 27.48
N GLN A 89 6.76 -16.24 27.97
CA GLN A 89 8.11 -16.64 27.54
C GLN A 89 8.40 -18.11 27.89
N ASP A 90 8.05 -18.54 29.10
CA ASP A 90 8.20 -19.92 29.56
C ASP A 90 7.39 -20.89 28.70
N TRP A 91 6.12 -20.55 28.39
CA TRP A 91 5.31 -21.34 27.48
C TRP A 91 5.95 -21.46 26.09
N VAL A 92 6.39 -20.35 25.51
CA VAL A 92 7.02 -20.36 24.18
C VAL A 92 8.32 -21.18 24.19
N THR A 93 9.16 -21.03 25.21
CA THR A 93 10.51 -21.62 25.25
C THR A 93 10.54 -23.07 25.75
N SER A 94 9.58 -23.46 26.59
CA SER A 94 9.53 -24.80 27.20
C SER A 94 8.57 -25.74 26.50
N GLU A 95 7.52 -25.22 25.86
CA GLU A 95 6.48 -26.02 25.22
C GLU A 95 6.48 -25.83 23.70
N VAL A 96 6.24 -24.61 23.22
CA VAL A 96 6.01 -24.34 21.78
C VAL A 96 7.25 -24.64 20.94
N LEU A 97 8.36 -23.97 21.20
CA LEU A 97 9.59 -24.13 20.41
C LEU A 97 10.17 -25.55 20.49
N PRO A 98 10.24 -26.21 21.66
CA PRO A 98 10.68 -27.60 21.73
C PRO A 98 9.77 -28.56 20.97
N THR A 99 8.45 -28.34 20.98
CA THR A 99 7.49 -29.17 20.23
C THR A 99 7.69 -28.99 18.73
N ILE A 100 7.79 -27.75 18.24
CA ILE A 100 8.10 -27.46 16.83
C ILE A 100 9.43 -28.10 16.42
N ARG A 101 10.47 -27.98 17.25
CA ARG A 101 11.79 -28.58 16.95
C ARG A 101 11.74 -30.11 16.85
N LYS A 102 10.94 -30.77 17.71
CA LYS A 102 10.84 -32.24 17.77
C LYS A 102 9.89 -32.82 16.71
N HIS A 103 8.77 -32.16 16.46
CA HIS A 103 7.64 -32.72 15.70
C HIS A 103 7.34 -31.95 14.41
N GLY A 104 7.98 -30.80 14.17
CA GLY A 104 7.79 -29.97 12.98
C GLY A 104 6.58 -29.03 13.04
N ALA A 105 5.67 -29.21 14.01
CA ALA A 105 4.49 -28.37 14.20
C ALA A 105 4.10 -28.28 15.68
N TYR A 106 3.33 -27.25 16.04
CA TYR A 106 2.65 -27.13 17.33
C TYR A 106 1.14 -26.98 17.08
N MET A 107 0.34 -27.74 17.81
CA MET A 107 -1.13 -27.76 17.70
C MET A 107 -1.72 -27.72 19.11
N THR A 108 -2.87 -27.07 19.28
CA THR A 108 -3.55 -27.07 20.57
C THR A 108 -4.07 -28.47 20.90
N PRO A 109 -4.18 -28.85 22.20
CA PRO A 109 -4.70 -30.17 22.58
C PRO A 109 -6.06 -30.50 21.95
N ALA A 110 -6.96 -29.52 21.89
CA ALA A 110 -8.26 -29.67 21.24
C ALA A 110 -8.15 -30.00 19.75
N LYS A 111 -7.23 -29.33 19.03
CA LYS A 111 -7.03 -29.59 17.59
C LYS A 111 -6.32 -30.92 17.36
N ILE A 112 -5.46 -31.37 18.28
CA ILE A 112 -4.86 -32.71 18.24
C ILE A 112 -5.96 -33.77 18.38
N GLU A 113 -6.87 -33.62 19.34
CA GLU A 113 -7.99 -34.55 19.53
C GLU A 113 -8.92 -34.60 18.31
N GLU A 114 -9.26 -33.44 17.74
CA GLU A 114 -10.05 -33.34 16.51
C GLU A 114 -9.38 -34.06 15.33
N VAL A 115 -8.07 -33.92 15.17
CA VAL A 115 -7.30 -34.63 14.16
C VAL A 115 -7.23 -36.14 14.40
N LEU A 116 -7.12 -36.57 15.65
CA LEU A 116 -7.10 -37.99 16.01
C LEU A 116 -8.46 -38.66 15.83
N THR A 117 -9.54 -37.89 16.00
CA THR A 117 -10.93 -38.36 15.85
C THR A 117 -11.40 -38.30 14.41
N ASP A 118 -10.93 -37.33 13.64
CA ASP A 118 -11.21 -37.19 12.21
C ASP A 118 -9.93 -36.80 11.44
N PRO A 119 -9.25 -37.78 10.82
CA PRO A 119 -8.06 -37.56 10.01
C PRO A 119 -8.26 -36.58 8.84
N ASP A 120 -9.49 -36.42 8.33
CA ASP A 120 -9.78 -35.46 7.25
C ASP A 120 -9.58 -34.01 7.72
N THR A 121 -9.59 -33.76 9.03
CA THR A 121 -9.26 -32.45 9.62
C THR A 121 -7.85 -31.99 9.22
N ILE A 122 -6.87 -32.88 9.13
CA ILE A 122 -5.52 -32.53 8.64
C ILE A 122 -5.57 -32.12 7.16
N ILE A 123 -6.34 -32.86 6.35
CA ILE A 123 -6.44 -32.61 4.91
C ILE A 123 -7.08 -31.25 4.65
N GLN A 124 -8.15 -30.94 5.39
CA GLN A 124 -8.82 -29.63 5.32
C GLN A 124 -7.88 -28.50 5.75
N LEU A 125 -7.18 -28.66 6.87
CA LEU A 125 -6.20 -27.66 7.34
C LEU A 125 -5.09 -27.41 6.31
N ALA A 126 -4.53 -28.49 5.74
CA ALA A 126 -3.49 -28.39 4.73
C ALA A 126 -4.00 -27.72 3.44
N THR A 127 -5.25 -28.02 3.05
CA THR A 127 -5.88 -27.41 1.87
C THR A 127 -6.13 -25.91 2.09
N GLN A 128 -6.61 -25.52 3.26
CA GLN A 128 -6.81 -24.11 3.62
C GLN A 128 -5.48 -23.35 3.63
N LEU A 129 -4.44 -23.89 4.28
CA LEU A 129 -3.10 -23.30 4.30
C LEU A 129 -2.51 -23.13 2.89
N LYS A 130 -2.77 -24.09 1.99
CA LYS A 130 -2.35 -23.99 0.59
C LYS A 130 -3.07 -22.86 -0.13
N GLN A 131 -4.40 -22.75 0.04
CA GLN A 131 -5.19 -21.68 -0.56
C GLN A 131 -4.80 -20.30 -0.04
N GLU A 132 -4.55 -20.15 1.26
CA GLU A 132 -4.06 -18.90 1.86
C GLU A 132 -2.71 -18.48 1.27
N ARG A 133 -1.78 -19.42 1.10
CA ARG A 133 -0.47 -19.15 0.47
C ARG A 133 -0.59 -18.73 -0.99
N GLU A 134 -1.43 -19.41 -1.76
CA GLU A 134 -1.68 -19.06 -3.16
C GLU A 134 -2.32 -17.67 -3.27
N GLY A 135 -3.29 -17.36 -2.41
CA GLY A 135 -3.91 -16.04 -2.32
C GLY A 135 -2.90 -14.94 -1.98
N ARG A 136 -2.04 -15.17 -0.99
CA ARG A 136 -0.99 -14.23 -0.58
C ARG A 136 0.00 -13.97 -1.72
N LEU A 137 0.44 -15.01 -2.43
CA LEU A 137 1.38 -14.87 -3.54
C LEU A 137 0.78 -14.04 -4.69
N ILE A 138 -0.51 -14.25 -4.99
CA ILE A 138 -1.24 -13.44 -5.99
C ILE A 138 -1.36 -11.98 -5.53
N ALA A 139 -1.63 -11.74 -4.25
CA ALA A 139 -1.71 -10.40 -3.68
C ALA A 139 -0.35 -9.69 -3.72
N GLU A 140 0.73 -10.37 -3.31
CA GLU A 140 2.11 -9.85 -3.37
C GLU A 140 2.53 -9.51 -4.81
N GLN A 141 2.19 -10.35 -5.80
CA GLN A 141 2.42 -10.06 -7.21
C GLN A 141 1.68 -8.80 -7.67
N ARG A 142 0.40 -8.66 -7.32
CA ARG A 142 -0.38 -7.46 -7.64
C ARG A 142 0.21 -6.21 -7.00
N VAL A 143 0.65 -6.28 -5.74
CA VAL A 143 1.28 -5.14 -5.06
C VAL A 143 2.59 -4.75 -5.74
N ASN A 144 3.43 -5.72 -6.11
CA ASN A 144 4.73 -5.46 -6.73
C ASN A 144 4.61 -4.89 -8.17
N GLU A 145 3.54 -5.23 -8.89
CA GLU A 145 3.24 -4.61 -10.18
C GLU A 145 2.69 -3.18 -10.05
N LEU A 146 2.11 -2.82 -8.90
CA LEU A 146 1.44 -1.54 -8.66
C LEU A 146 2.36 -0.52 -7.96
N THR A 147 3.31 -0.95 -7.13
CA THR A 147 4.22 -0.07 -6.39
C THR A 147 5.09 0.84 -7.27
N PRO A 148 5.77 0.37 -8.34
CA PRO A 148 6.52 1.28 -9.22
C PRO A 148 5.60 2.15 -10.09
N LYS A 149 4.36 1.70 -10.37
CA LYS A 149 3.38 2.45 -11.19
C LYS A 149 2.69 3.57 -10.40
N ALA A 150 2.44 3.36 -9.10
CA ALA A 150 1.84 4.37 -8.22
C ALA A 150 2.82 5.51 -7.94
N ASP A 151 4.11 5.20 -7.73
CA ASP A 151 5.11 6.20 -7.35
C ASP A 151 5.39 7.26 -8.45
N TYR A 152 5.24 6.89 -9.73
CA TYR A 152 5.24 7.86 -10.85
C TYR A 152 3.97 8.70 -10.87
N CYS A 153 2.81 8.08 -10.67
CA CYS A 153 1.52 8.76 -10.67
C CYS A 153 1.43 9.76 -9.51
N ASP A 154 1.83 9.39 -8.30
CA ASP A 154 1.70 10.22 -7.11
C ASP A 154 2.64 11.44 -7.12
N LYS A 155 3.89 11.26 -7.57
CA LYS A 155 4.86 12.37 -7.72
C LYS A 155 4.42 13.37 -8.80
N VAL A 156 3.80 12.90 -9.87
CA VAL A 156 3.31 13.75 -10.97
C VAL A 156 1.98 14.41 -10.60
N LEU A 157 1.09 13.73 -9.86
CA LEU A 157 -0.21 14.25 -9.44
C LEU A 157 -0.14 15.29 -8.31
N ALA A 158 0.95 15.32 -7.54
CA ALA A 158 1.15 16.29 -6.46
C ALA A 158 1.40 17.74 -6.95
N ASP A 159 1.86 17.94 -8.19
CA ASP A 159 2.21 19.26 -8.71
C ASP A 159 1.04 19.88 -9.49
N LYS A 160 0.56 21.06 -9.06
CA LYS A 160 -0.52 21.81 -9.75
C LYS A 160 -0.05 22.53 -11.02
N SER A 161 1.19 22.33 -11.46
CA SER A 161 1.75 22.98 -12.64
C SER A 161 1.05 22.56 -13.95
N LEU A 162 0.82 23.55 -14.82
CA LEU A 162 0.35 23.34 -16.19
C LEU A 162 1.55 23.03 -17.09
N VAL A 163 1.55 21.87 -17.74
CA VAL A 163 2.66 21.42 -18.59
C VAL A 163 2.33 21.58 -20.07
N THR A 164 3.36 21.79 -20.89
CA THR A 164 3.20 21.82 -22.35
C THR A 164 3.20 20.41 -22.92
N ILE A 165 2.57 20.21 -24.08
CA ILE A 165 2.64 18.92 -24.79
C ILE A 165 4.08 18.51 -25.13
N THR A 166 4.97 19.49 -25.33
CA THR A 166 6.40 19.24 -25.56
C THR A 166 7.09 18.66 -24.33
N GLN A 167 6.72 19.13 -23.13
CA GLN A 167 7.23 18.57 -21.87
C GLN A 167 6.82 17.10 -21.74
N ILE A 168 5.54 16.81 -21.96
CA ILE A 168 5.01 15.43 -21.92
C ILE A 168 5.70 14.56 -22.98
N ALA A 169 5.86 15.06 -24.21
CA ALA A 169 6.49 14.31 -25.29
C ALA A 169 7.93 13.86 -24.99
N LYS A 170 8.66 14.63 -24.18
CA LYS A 170 10.02 14.26 -23.75
C LYS A 170 10.04 13.03 -22.86
N ASP A 171 9.01 12.83 -22.04
CA ASP A 171 8.88 11.62 -21.20
C ASP A 171 8.76 10.34 -22.04
N TYR A 172 8.30 10.46 -23.30
CA TYR A 172 8.16 9.37 -24.26
C TYR A 172 9.27 9.37 -25.32
N GLY A 173 10.33 10.16 -25.14
CA GLY A 173 11.45 10.22 -26.08
C GLY A 173 11.12 10.81 -27.45
N MET A 174 10.02 11.57 -27.58
CA MET A 174 9.56 12.10 -28.86
C MET A 174 9.38 13.62 -28.86
N SER A 175 9.17 14.18 -30.05
CA SER A 175 8.89 15.62 -30.18
C SER A 175 7.42 15.91 -29.89
N GLY A 176 7.11 17.13 -29.40
CA GLY A 176 5.72 17.56 -29.24
C GLY A 176 4.91 17.54 -30.53
N ARG A 177 5.56 17.63 -31.70
CA ARG A 177 4.91 17.46 -33.01
C ARG A 177 4.50 16.00 -33.26
N ALA A 178 5.38 15.05 -32.94
CA ALA A 178 5.09 13.63 -33.04
C ALA A 178 3.97 13.22 -32.08
N LEU A 179 4.04 13.66 -30.82
CA LEU A 179 2.98 13.36 -29.85
C LEU A 179 1.64 13.97 -30.26
N ASN A 180 1.61 15.22 -30.76
CA ASN A 180 0.37 15.81 -31.28
C ASN A 180 -0.21 15.02 -32.47
N ALA A 181 0.65 14.47 -33.35
CA ALA A 181 0.18 13.65 -34.46
C ALA A 181 -0.48 12.36 -33.97
N ILE A 182 0.11 11.68 -32.99
CA ILE A 182 -0.48 10.49 -32.35
C ILE A 182 -1.81 10.84 -31.67
N LEU A 183 -1.85 11.90 -30.87
CA LEU A 183 -3.08 12.32 -30.19
C LEU A 183 -4.17 12.76 -31.16
N HIS A 184 -3.80 13.32 -32.31
CA HIS A 184 -4.74 13.65 -33.37
C HIS A 184 -5.33 12.39 -34.02
N ASP A 185 -4.48 11.40 -34.32
CA ASP A 185 -4.89 10.11 -34.89
C ASP A 185 -5.80 9.33 -33.94
N LEU A 186 -5.52 9.39 -32.63
CA LEU A 186 -6.37 8.83 -31.57
C LEU A 186 -7.67 9.64 -31.33
N GLY A 187 -7.87 10.72 -32.08
CA GLY A 187 -9.03 11.61 -31.95
C GLY A 187 -9.10 12.31 -30.60
N VAL A 188 -7.97 12.60 -29.95
CA VAL A 188 -7.91 13.30 -28.65
C VAL A 188 -7.90 14.81 -28.83
N ILE A 189 -7.07 15.29 -29.75
CA ILE A 189 -6.95 16.70 -30.10
C ILE A 189 -7.22 16.92 -31.58
N TYR A 190 -7.78 18.08 -31.91
CA TYR A 190 -7.85 18.59 -33.28
C TYR A 190 -7.15 19.92 -33.37
N LYS A 191 -6.75 20.30 -34.59
CA LYS A 191 -6.07 21.57 -34.83
C LYS A 191 -7.08 22.63 -35.29
N GLN A 192 -7.17 23.74 -34.56
CA GLN A 192 -7.93 24.93 -34.96
C GLN A 192 -6.98 26.11 -35.16
N GLY A 193 -6.78 26.52 -36.41
CA GLY A 193 -5.79 27.54 -36.75
C GLY A 193 -4.37 27.11 -36.35
N LYS A 194 -3.77 27.83 -35.39
CA LYS A 194 -2.42 27.53 -34.86
C LYS A 194 -2.43 26.80 -33.51
N THR A 195 -3.61 26.49 -32.96
CA THR A 195 -3.77 25.93 -31.61
C THR A 195 -4.37 24.53 -31.68
N TRP A 196 -3.95 23.65 -30.78
CA TRP A 196 -4.49 22.29 -30.63
C TRP A 196 -5.52 22.26 -29.51
N LEU A 197 -6.74 21.80 -29.78
CA LEU A 197 -7.85 21.77 -28.82
C LEU A 197 -8.37 20.34 -28.65
N LEU A 198 -8.98 20.04 -27.51
CA LEU A 198 -9.58 18.74 -27.25
C LEU A 198 -10.86 18.52 -28.06
N TYR A 199 -11.01 17.33 -28.65
CA TYR A 199 -12.29 16.89 -29.21
C TYR A 199 -13.39 16.88 -28.14
N ALA A 200 -14.65 17.02 -28.57
CA ALA A 200 -15.82 17.12 -27.70
C ALA A 200 -15.89 16.01 -26.63
N LYS A 201 -15.50 14.77 -26.97
CA LYS A 201 -15.46 13.64 -26.03
C LYS A 201 -14.55 13.86 -24.80
N TYR A 202 -13.54 14.73 -24.91
CA TYR A 202 -12.58 15.00 -23.84
C TYR A 202 -12.72 16.40 -23.22
N GLN A 203 -13.62 17.27 -23.70
CA GLN A 203 -13.71 18.65 -23.19
C GLN A 203 -14.11 18.74 -21.70
N LYS A 204 -14.91 17.79 -21.21
CA LYS A 204 -15.38 17.75 -19.82
C LYS A 204 -14.44 16.99 -18.86
N THR A 205 -13.33 16.43 -19.35
CA THR A 205 -12.45 15.63 -18.49
C THR A 205 -11.54 16.48 -17.59
N GLY A 206 -11.35 17.75 -17.94
CA GLY A 206 -10.40 18.65 -17.27
C GLY A 206 -8.94 18.37 -17.65
N TRP A 207 -8.69 17.75 -18.81
CA TRP A 207 -7.34 17.39 -19.26
C TRP A 207 -6.48 18.58 -19.69
N THR A 208 -7.10 19.67 -20.16
CA THR A 208 -6.37 20.84 -20.64
C THR A 208 -6.90 22.13 -20.05
N HIS A 209 -6.01 23.13 -19.98
CA HIS A 209 -6.33 24.52 -19.68
C HIS A 209 -5.86 25.39 -20.86
N SER A 210 -6.67 26.39 -21.23
CA SER A 210 -6.31 27.33 -22.28
C SER A 210 -5.72 28.58 -21.68
N GLU A 211 -4.50 28.92 -22.06
CA GLU A 211 -3.77 30.09 -21.57
C GLU A 211 -3.51 31.04 -22.74
N THR A 212 -3.89 32.31 -22.59
CA THR A 212 -3.64 33.35 -23.60
C THR A 212 -2.32 34.04 -23.28
N ILE A 213 -1.33 33.92 -24.18
CA ILE A 213 -0.05 34.62 -24.07
C ILE A 213 0.02 35.77 -25.07
N MET A 214 0.65 36.88 -24.67
CA MET A 214 0.96 37.98 -25.59
C MET A 214 2.31 37.70 -26.24
N VAL A 215 2.33 37.66 -27.57
CA VAL A 215 3.54 37.41 -28.36
C VAL A 215 3.87 38.65 -29.16
N ASP A 216 5.07 39.19 -28.96
CA ASP A 216 5.57 40.33 -29.72
C ASP A 216 5.85 39.95 -31.17
N LYS A 217 5.37 40.77 -32.11
CA LYS A 217 5.68 40.65 -33.53
C LYS A 217 6.92 41.47 -33.88
N LYS A 218 7.50 41.16 -35.04
CA LYS A 218 8.64 41.90 -35.61
C LYS A 218 8.35 43.39 -35.87
N ASP A 219 7.08 43.78 -35.93
CA ASP A 219 6.60 45.15 -36.11
C ASP A 219 6.42 45.92 -34.79
N GLY A 220 6.79 45.32 -33.65
CA GLY A 220 6.63 45.92 -32.31
C GLY A 220 5.21 45.81 -31.72
N THR A 221 4.24 45.25 -32.46
CA THR A 221 2.88 45.03 -31.96
C THR A 221 2.76 43.69 -31.24
N GLN A 222 1.92 43.64 -30.19
CA GLN A 222 1.65 42.39 -29.47
C GLN A 222 0.47 41.64 -30.09
N LYS A 223 0.55 40.31 -30.15
CA LYS A 223 -0.55 39.44 -30.56
C LYS A 223 -0.91 38.48 -29.43
N ALA A 224 -2.18 38.49 -29.02
CA ALA A 224 -2.72 37.44 -28.16
C ALA A 224 -2.75 36.10 -28.93
N VAL A 225 -2.08 35.08 -28.37
CA VAL A 225 -2.05 33.71 -28.89
C VAL A 225 -2.56 32.78 -27.80
N LEU A 226 -3.62 32.05 -28.12
CA LEU A 226 -4.17 31.03 -27.24
C LEU A 226 -3.35 29.74 -27.36
N ASN A 227 -2.84 29.24 -26.23
CA ASN A 227 -2.11 27.99 -26.15
C ASN A 227 -2.84 27.00 -25.23
N THR A 228 -2.78 25.73 -25.58
CA THR A 228 -3.36 24.65 -24.78
C THR A 228 -2.28 24.00 -23.95
N LYS A 229 -2.45 24.06 -22.63
CA LYS A 229 -1.62 23.40 -21.63
C LYS A 229 -2.35 22.19 -21.07
N TRP A 230 -1.60 21.24 -20.57
CA TRP A 230 -2.12 20.00 -19.99
C TRP A 230 -2.04 20.05 -18.47
N THR A 231 -3.11 19.59 -17.82
CA THR A 231 -3.14 19.38 -16.37
C THR A 231 -2.49 18.04 -16.04
N GLN A 232 -2.15 17.78 -14.77
CA GLN A 232 -1.68 16.44 -14.38
C GLN A 232 -2.74 15.37 -14.63
N LYS A 233 -4.03 15.70 -14.43
CA LYS A 233 -5.14 14.84 -14.80
C LYS A 233 -5.14 14.52 -16.30
N GLY A 234 -4.81 15.51 -17.14
CA GLY A 234 -4.62 15.32 -18.56
C GLY A 234 -3.42 14.44 -18.89
N ARG A 235 -2.28 14.65 -18.22
CA ARG A 235 -1.08 13.84 -18.39
C ARG A 235 -1.31 12.37 -18.02
N LEU A 236 -2.00 12.12 -16.91
CA LEU A 236 -2.41 10.77 -16.50
C LEU A 236 -3.35 10.13 -17.52
N GLY A 237 -4.37 10.87 -17.98
CA GLY A 237 -5.30 10.38 -19.00
C GLY A 237 -4.61 10.07 -20.34
N LEU A 238 -3.58 10.84 -20.71
CA LEU A 238 -2.74 10.54 -21.86
C LEU A 238 -1.90 9.28 -21.64
N TYR A 239 -1.31 9.12 -20.45
CA TYR A 239 -0.54 7.93 -20.10
C TYR A 239 -1.39 6.65 -20.21
N GLU A 240 -2.57 6.62 -19.59
CA GLU A 240 -3.49 5.48 -19.66
C GLU A 240 -3.86 5.17 -21.11
N LEU A 241 -4.20 6.20 -21.89
CA LEU A 241 -4.57 6.05 -23.29
C LEU A 241 -3.42 5.49 -24.15
N LEU A 242 -2.21 6.06 -24.03
CA LEU A 242 -1.04 5.66 -24.80
C LEU A 242 -0.58 4.25 -24.42
N LYS A 243 -0.67 3.90 -23.13
CA LYS A 243 -0.39 2.56 -22.62
C LYS A 243 -1.29 1.49 -23.22
N THR A 244 -2.59 1.76 -23.42
CA THR A 244 -3.49 0.81 -24.12
C THR A 244 -3.06 0.51 -25.56
N ARG A 245 -2.21 1.36 -26.15
CA ARG A 245 -1.65 1.22 -27.50
C ARG A 245 -0.19 0.75 -27.49
N GLY A 246 0.34 0.34 -26.34
CA GLY A 246 1.73 -0.11 -26.19
C GLY A 246 2.77 1.01 -26.22
N ILE A 247 2.35 2.29 -26.14
CA ILE A 247 3.27 3.43 -26.12
C ILE A 247 3.54 3.80 -24.66
N LEU A 248 4.69 3.38 -24.15
CA LEU A 248 5.11 3.60 -22.77
C LEU A 248 6.10 4.77 -22.65
N PRO A 249 6.15 5.49 -21.52
CA PRO A 249 7.20 6.47 -21.26
C PRO A 249 8.56 5.79 -21.08
N LEU A 250 9.65 6.52 -21.33
CA LEU A 250 11.03 5.99 -21.31
C LEU A 250 11.37 5.30 -19.98
N ILE A 251 10.92 5.86 -18.85
CA ILE A 251 11.15 5.30 -17.52
C ILE A 251 10.56 3.90 -17.34
N GLU A 252 9.48 3.57 -18.05
CA GLU A 252 8.87 2.24 -18.03
C GLU A 252 9.47 1.31 -19.08
N GLN A 253 10.06 1.84 -20.14
CA GLN A 253 10.76 1.03 -21.14
C GLN A 253 12.08 0.48 -20.58
N GLU A 254 12.81 1.28 -19.80
CA GLU A 254 14.07 0.86 -19.18
C GLU A 254 13.87 -0.25 -18.14
N ALA A 255 12.75 -0.24 -17.40
CA ALA A 255 12.42 -1.23 -16.37
C ALA A 255 12.07 -2.63 -16.92
N VAL A 256 11.78 -2.76 -18.22
CA VAL A 256 11.47 -4.04 -18.88
C VAL A 256 12.71 -4.69 -19.51
N SER A 257 13.81 -3.93 -19.63
CA SER A 257 15.08 -4.36 -20.24
C SER A 257 16.17 -4.78 -19.26
N ALA A 258 15.87 -4.86 -17.96
CA ALA A 258 16.76 -5.31 -16.89
C ALA A 258 16.20 -6.57 -16.23
#